data_AF-A0A7X6ZD76-F1
#
_entry.id   AF-A0A7X6ZD76-F1
#
_cell.length_a   1.000
_cell.length_b   1.000
_cell.length_c   1.000
_cell.angle_alpha   90.00
_cell.angle_beta   90.00
_cell.angle_gamma   90.00
#
_symmetry.space_group_name_H-M   'P 1'
#
loop_
_entity.id
_entity.type
_entity.pdbx_description
1 polymer ?
#
loop_
_entity_poly.entity_id
_entity_poly.type
_entity_poly.pdbx_seq_one_letter_code
_entity_poly.pdbx_strand_id
1 'polypeptide(L)'
;MRTLVGTIMTNNKEKNIYCKASKVTEAQIKVIRNTSQPELEEIGFTFIRLISLDYPDIKAQAVFFEGHLDEMSRALKDLQKYT
;
A
#
# COMPACT_ATOMS: atom_id res chain seq x y z
N MET A 1 14.81 3.75 6.71
CA MET A 1 13.69 4.65 7.08
C MET A 1 12.42 4.08 6.44
N ARG A 2 11.25 4.16 7.07
CA ARG A 2 9.98 3.69 6.47
C ARG A 2 9.04 4.87 6.25
N THR A 3 8.51 5.00 5.04
CA THR A 3 7.55 6.03 4.70
C THR A 3 6.15 5.44 4.62
N LEU A 4 5.20 6.03 5.34
CA LEU A 4 3.80 5.63 5.24
C LEU A 4 3.26 5.99 3.86
N VAL A 5 2.80 4.99 3.12
CA VAL A 5 2.19 5.14 1.80
C VAL A 5 0.67 5.32 1.93
N GLY A 6 0.06 4.58 2.85
CA GLY A 6 -1.36 4.66 3.13
C GLY A 6 -1.85 3.56 4.04
N THR A 7 -3.16 3.47 4.19
CA THR A 7 -3.85 2.36 4.84
C THR A 7 -4.82 1.70 3.88
N ILE A 8 -5.04 0.41 4.09
CA ILE A 8 -6.04 -0.39 3.40
C ILE A 8 -7.06 -0.80 4.46
N MET A 9 -8.34 -0.56 4.21
CA MET A 9 -9.44 -1.03 5.04
C MET A 9 -10.37 -1.90 4.21
N THR A 10 -10.88 -2.98 4.78
CA THR A 10 -11.85 -3.83 4.09
C THR A 10 -13.26 -3.46 4.53
N ASN A 11 -14.16 -3.22 3.57
CA ASN A 11 -15.56 -2.96 3.87
C ASN A 11 -16.36 -4.26 4.06
N ASN A 12 -17.63 -4.11 4.43
CA ASN A 12 -18.55 -5.24 4.63
C ASN A 12 -18.83 -6.11 3.39
N LYS A 13 -18.37 -5.69 2.19
CA LYS A 13 -18.46 -6.46 0.93
C LYS A 13 -17.12 -7.11 0.57
N GLU A 14 -16.19 -7.22 1.53
CA GLU A 14 -14.82 -7.72 1.33
C GLU A 14 -14.04 -6.94 0.26
N LYS A 15 -14.39 -5.67 0.02
CA LYS A 15 -13.63 -4.79 -0.90
C LYS A 15 -12.65 -3.93 -0.13
N ASN A 16 -11.43 -3.87 -0.64
CA ASN A 16 -10.36 -3.02 -0.11
C ASN A 16 -10.55 -1.55 -0.52
N ILE A 17 -10.53 -0.67 0.47
CA ILE A 17 -10.54 0.79 0.38
C ILE A 17 -9.13 1.28 0.69
N TYR A 18 -8.54 2.02 -0.23
CA TYR A 18 -7.18 2.55 -0.09
C TYR A 18 -7.25 4.01 0.35
N CYS A 19 -6.71 4.30 1.53
CA CYS A 19 -6.58 5.64 2.09
C CYS A 19 -5.12 6.07 1.98
N LYS A 20 -4.79 6.83 0.94
CA LYS A 20 -3.41 7.21 0.63
C LYS A 20 -2.91 8.36 1.48
N ALA A 21 -1.61 8.37 1.79
CA ALA A 21 -0.93 9.55 2.31
C ALA A 21 -1.02 10.70 1.29
N SER A 22 -1.05 11.95 1.77
CA SER A 22 -1.31 13.13 0.93
C SER A 22 -0.34 13.27 -0.25
N LYS A 23 0.92 12.89 -0.05
CA LYS A 23 2.00 12.96 -1.06
C LYS A 23 2.00 11.79 -2.05
N VAL A 24 1.19 10.76 -1.83
CA VAL A 24 1.04 9.64 -2.77
C VAL A 24 -0.06 9.98 -3.78
N THR A 25 0.21 9.77 -5.05
CA THR A 25 -0.70 10.11 -6.15
C THR A 25 -1.69 8.98 -6.45
N GLU A 26 -2.84 9.31 -7.06
CA GLU A 26 -3.82 8.31 -7.50
C GLU A 26 -3.22 7.32 -8.51
N ALA A 27 -2.33 7.78 -9.38
CA ALA A 27 -1.64 6.92 -10.33
C ALA A 27 -0.80 5.85 -9.61
N GLN A 28 -0.05 6.23 -8.58
CA GLN A 28 0.74 5.28 -7.78
C GLN A 28 -0.15 4.29 -7.03
N ILE A 29 -1.26 4.75 -6.43
CA ILE A 29 -2.22 3.86 -5.78
C ILE A 29 -2.83 2.87 -6.77
N LYS A 30 -3.11 3.31 -8.00
CA LYS A 30 -3.61 2.42 -9.06
C LYS A 30 -2.60 1.31 -9.39
N VAL A 31 -1.30 1.61 -9.43
CA VAL A 31 -0.26 0.58 -9.59
C VAL A 31 -0.29 -0.38 -8.41
N ILE A 32 -0.17 0.14 -7.19
CA ILE A 32 -0.15 -0.65 -5.95
C ILE A 32 -1.39 -1.55 -5.84
N ARG A 33 -2.56 -1.08 -6.25
CA ARG A 33 -3.81 -1.87 -6.22
C ARG A 33 -3.84 -3.00 -7.25
N ASN A 34 -3.16 -2.81 -8.38
CA ASN A 34 -3.17 -3.76 -9.50
C ASN A 34 -1.97 -4.72 -9.48
N THR A 35 -0.99 -4.48 -8.60
CA THR A 35 0.17 -5.34 -8.37
C THR A 35 -0.12 -6.29 -7.20
N SER A 36 0.39 -7.52 -7.26
CA SER A 36 0.25 -8.46 -6.15
C SER A 36 1.08 -8.03 -4.94
N GLN A 37 0.65 -8.43 -3.74
CA GLN A 37 1.38 -8.12 -2.51
C GLN A 37 2.83 -8.65 -2.52
N PRO A 38 3.12 -9.90 -2.95
CA PRO A 38 4.50 -10.40 -3.00
C PRO A 38 5.41 -9.57 -3.90
N GLU A 39 4.95 -9.18 -5.09
CA GLU A 39 5.73 -8.33 -6.01
C GLU A 39 6.04 -6.95 -5.40
N LEU A 40 5.09 -6.38 -4.64
CA LEU A 40 5.31 -5.12 -3.93
C LEU A 40 6.31 -5.28 -2.79
N GLU A 41 6.25 -6.39 -2.04
CA GLU A 41 7.18 -6.67 -0.96
C GLU A 41 8.62 -6.85 -1.48
N GLU A 42 8.80 -7.49 -2.64
CA GLU A 42 10.12 -7.64 -3.29
C GLU A 42 10.79 -6.31 -3.64
N ILE A 43 10.01 -5.27 -3.94
CA ILE A 43 10.53 -3.93 -4.26
C ILE A 43 10.55 -2.98 -3.05
N GLY A 44 10.27 -3.49 -1.84
CA GLY A 44 10.41 -2.75 -0.59
C GLY A 44 9.13 -2.20 0.03
N PHE A 45 7.94 -2.67 -0.39
CA PHE A 45 6.71 -2.39 0.37
C PHE A 45 6.59 -3.30 1.59
N THR A 46 5.86 -2.84 2.61
CA THR A 46 5.55 -3.65 3.80
C THR A 46 4.10 -3.44 4.19
N PHE A 47 3.38 -4.54 4.46
CA PHE A 47 1.97 -4.53 4.84
C PHE A 47 1.83 -4.97 6.30
N ILE A 48 1.51 -4.02 7.18
CA ILE A 48 1.36 -4.27 8.61
C ILE A 48 -0.12 -4.41 8.93
N ARG A 49 -0.54 -5.59 9.42
CA ARG A 49 -1.92 -5.80 9.88
C ARG A 49 -2.21 -4.89 11.08
N LEU A 50 -3.28 -4.11 10.98
CA LEU A 50 -3.81 -3.30 12.08
C LEU A 50 -4.95 -4.06 12.75
N ILE A 51 -4.92 -4.10 14.08
CA ILE A 51 -5.94 -4.76 14.89
C ILE A 51 -6.59 -3.68 15.76
N SER A 52 -7.91 -3.55 15.64
CA SER A 52 -8.71 -2.75 16.56
C SER A 52 -9.22 -3.64 17.68
N LEU A 53 -8.96 -3.25 18.93
CA LEU A 53 -9.44 -3.99 20.10
C LEU A 53 -10.94 -3.75 20.33
N ASP A 54 -11.41 -2.53 20.05
CA ASP A 54 -12.80 -2.13 20.24
C ASP A 54 -13.70 -2.57 19.06
N TYR A 55 -13.10 -2.82 17.89
CA TYR A 55 -13.81 -3.17 16.65
C TYR A 55 -13.12 -4.36 15.94
N PRO A 56 -13.24 -5.59 16.48
CA PRO A 56 -12.49 -6.75 16.02
C PRO A 56 -12.88 -7.23 14.60
N ASP A 57 -14.03 -6.80 14.10
CA ASP A 57 -14.54 -7.04 12.75
C ASP A 57 -13.90 -6.12 11.70
N ILE A 58 -13.26 -5.03 12.10
CA ILE A 58 -12.54 -4.14 11.19
C ILE A 58 -11.22 -4.80 10.77
N LYS A 59 -11.10 -5.10 9.47
CA LYS A 59 -9.85 -5.53 8.85
C LYS A 59 -9.14 -4.31 8.25
N ALA A 60 -7.91 -4.07 8.67
CA ALA A 60 -7.09 -3.00 8.11
C ALA A 60 -5.60 -3.37 8.04
N GLN A 61 -4.88 -2.71 7.14
CA GLN A 61 -3.43 -2.80 6.99
C GLN A 61 -2.83 -1.40 6.81
N ALA A 62 -1.66 -1.15 7.40
CA ALA A 62 -0.82 -0.01 7.06
C ALA A 62 0.20 -0.44 6.00
N VAL A 63 0.35 0.36 4.96
CA VAL A 63 1.28 0.14 3.87
C VAL A 63 2.44 1.11 4.00
N PHE A 64 3.64 0.57 4.13
CA PHE A 64 4.88 1.33 4.17
C PHE A 64 5.73 1.02 2.93
N PHE A 65 6.65 1.94 2.63
CA PHE A 65 7.75 1.73 1.71
C PHE A 65 9.08 1.92 2.43
N GLU A 66 10.03 1.01 2.19
CA GLU A 66 11.38 1.04 2.74
C GLU A 66 12.25 2.04 1.96
N GLY A 67 12.01 3.34 2.19
CA GLY A 67 12.73 4.41 1.52
C GLY A 67 11.96 5.72 1.50
N HIS A 68 12.38 6.64 0.65
CA HIS A 68 11.69 7.91 0.38
C HIS A 68 10.61 7.75 -0.72
N LEU A 69 9.70 8.73 -0.84
CA LEU A 69 8.62 8.68 -1.84
C LEU A 69 9.10 8.81 -3.28
N ASP A 70 10.22 9.48 -3.52
CA ASP A 70 10.83 9.59 -4.84
C ASP A 70 11.46 8.26 -5.29
N GLU A 71 12.10 7.53 -4.36
CA GLU A 71 12.56 6.15 -4.57
C GLU A 71 11.39 5.21 -4.88
N MET A 72 10.31 5.28 -4.08
CA MET A 72 9.06 4.54 -4.35
C MET A 72 8.51 4.85 -5.75
N SER A 73 8.55 6.13 -6.14
CA SER A 73 8.06 6.56 -7.46
C SER A 73 8.86 5.96 -8.60
N ARG A 74 10.17 5.76 -8.42
CA ARG A 74 11.03 5.10 -9.42
C ARG A 74 10.76 3.60 -9.45
N ALA A 75 10.73 2.94 -8.29
CA ALA A 75 10.44 1.52 -8.18
C ALA A 75 9.12 1.14 -8.85
N LEU A 76 8.04 1.89 -8.59
CA LEU A 76 6.74 1.66 -9.23
C LEU A 76 6.76 1.86 -10.75
N LYS A 77 7.54 2.83 -11.26
CA LYS A 77 7.68 3.05 -12.71
C LYS A 77 8.45 1.92 -13.38
N ASP A 78 9.48 1.41 -12.74
CA ASP A 78 10.27 0.32 -13.29
C ASP A 78 9.46 -0.97 -13.31
N LEU A 79 8.67 -1.24 -12.26
CA LEU A 79 7.74 -2.37 -12.23
C LEU A 79 6.78 -2.35 -13.44
N GLN A 80 6.19 -1.19 -13.76
CA GLN A 80 5.29 -1.04 -14.91
C GLN A 80 5.94 -1.27 -16.29
N LYS A 81 7.27 -1.30 -16.39
CA LYS A 81 7.95 -1.62 -17.65
C LYS A 81 8.06 -3.12 -17.91
N TYR A 82 7.91 -3.94 -16.87
CA TYR A 82 8.06 -5.39 -16.92
C TYR A 82 6.72 -6.15 -16.86
N THR A 83 5.60 -5.43 -16.80
CA THR A 83 4.22 -5.95 -16.78
C THR A 83 3.47 -5.48 -18.02
#